data_AF-A0A5K7X6Z2-F1
#
_entry.id   AF-A0A5K7X6Z2-F1
#
_cell.length_a   1.000
_cell.length_b   1.000
_cell.length_c   1.000
_cell.angle_alpha   90.00
_cell.angle_beta   90.00
_cell.angle_gamma   90.00
#
_symmetry.space_group_name_H-M   'P 1'
#
loop_
_entity.id
_entity.type
_entity.pdbx_description
1 polymer ?
#
loop_
_entity_poly.entity_id
_entity_poly.type
_entity_poly.pdbx_seq_one_letter_code
_entity_poly.pdbx_strand_id
1 'polypeptide(L)' 'MTTFKAGGYVRQIVPSDEPLPDSLEFIYVGTVGEVSILNSDGTGVTGMPVVAGTQLDLKAFKVTAATASLFGVFTS' A
#
# COMPACT_ATOMS: atom_id res chain seq x y z
N MET A 1 -6.47 -17.24 3.52
CA MET A 1 -5.08 -17.66 3.78
C MET A 1 -4.21 -16.87 2.81
N THR A 2 -3.49 -15.86 3.31
CA THR A 2 -2.65 -15.01 2.48
C THR A 2 -1.32 -15.72 2.26
N THR A 3 -1.05 -16.15 1.03
CA THR A 3 0.19 -16.84 0.69
C THR A 3 1.25 -15.80 0.37
N PHE A 4 2.21 -15.62 1.28
CA PHE A 4 3.42 -14.84 0.97
C PHE A 4 4.28 -15.65 0.00
N LYS A 5 4.72 -15.03 -1.11
CA LYS A 5 5.74 -15.66 -1.96
C LYS A 5 7.06 -15.76 -1.20
N ALA A 6 7.84 -16.80 -1.47
CA ALA A 6 9.19 -16.92 -0.91
C ALA A 6 10.03 -15.71 -1.36
N GLY A 7 10.64 -15.00 -0.40
CA GLY A 7 11.33 -13.72 -0.63
C GLY A 7 10.47 -12.47 -0.36
N GLY A 8 9.19 -12.64 -0.05
CA GLY A 8 8.32 -11.55 0.33
C GLY A 8 8.56 -11.06 1.76
N TYR A 9 8.41 -9.76 1.99
CA TYR A 9 8.53 -9.15 3.32
C TYR A 9 7.49 -8.07 3.55
N VAL A 10 7.21 -7.77 4.82
CA VAL A 10 6.24 -6.75 5.23
C VAL A 10 6.99 -5.53 5.75
N ARG A 11 6.60 -4.33 5.29
CA ARG A 11 7.13 -3.07 5.80
C ARG A 11 6.01 -2.05 5.98
N GLN A 12 6.10 -1.26 7.05
CA GLN A 12 5.23 -0.10 7.19
C GLN A 12 5.50 0.89 6.06
N ILE A 13 4.43 1.30 5.37
CA ILE A 13 4.50 2.36 4.38
C ILE A 13 4.39 3.70 5.09
N VAL A 14 5.38 4.55 4.85
CA VAL A 14 5.34 5.96 5.24
C VAL A 14 4.99 6.75 3.98
N PRO A 15 3.87 7.52 3.97
CA PRO A 15 3.52 8.31 2.81
C PRO A 15 4.62 9.30 2.44
N SER A 16 4.94 9.37 1.16
CA SER A 16 5.92 10.29 0.59
C SER A 16 5.67 10.46 -0.90
N ASP A 17 6.28 11.47 -1.50
CA ASP A 17 6.24 11.65 -2.94
C ASP A 17 7.22 10.73 -3.71
N GLU A 18 8.01 9.93 -2.99
CA GLU A 18 8.97 8.98 -3.54
C GLU A 18 8.33 7.65 -3.94
N PRO A 19 8.85 6.99 -4.99
CA PRO A 19 8.46 5.63 -5.34
C PRO A 19 8.66 4.65 -4.17
N LEU A 20 7.79 3.64 -4.10
CA LEU A 20 8.04 2.50 -3.23
C LEU A 20 9.32 1.76 -3.67
N PRO A 21 10.12 1.24 -2.72
CA PRO A 21 11.46 0.73 -3.02
C PRO A 21 11.46 -0.56 -3.84
N ASP A 22 10.43 -1.39 -3.68
CA ASP A 22 10.30 -2.70 -4.32
C ASP A 22 8.89 -2.89 -4.89
N SER A 23 8.68 -3.98 -5.62
CA SER A 23 7.37 -4.33 -6.17
C SER A 23 6.39 -4.69 -5.04
N LEU A 24 5.31 -3.91 -4.95
CA LEU A 24 4.24 -4.11 -3.99
C LEU A 24 3.22 -5.11 -4.54
N GLU A 25 2.88 -6.15 -3.76
CA GLU A 25 1.81 -7.07 -4.11
C GLU A 25 0.43 -6.53 -3.68
N PHE A 26 0.31 -6.12 -2.42
CA PHE A 26 -0.89 -5.52 -1.86
C PHE A 26 -0.57 -4.68 -0.61
N ILE A 27 -1.53 -3.87 -0.19
CA ILE A 27 -1.46 -3.08 1.05
C ILE A 27 -2.43 -3.65 2.07
N TYR A 28 -1.96 -3.87 3.29
CA TYR A 28 -2.80 -4.16 4.44
C TYR A 28 -3.04 -2.89 5.27
N VAL A 29 -4.30 -2.62 5.59
CA VAL A 29 -4.72 -1.44 6.36
C VAL A 29 -4.71 -1.76 7.85
N GLY A 30 -3.80 -1.14 8.60
CA GLY A 30 -3.66 -1.34 10.05
C GLY A 30 -4.68 -0.56 10.88
N THR A 31 -5.02 0.66 10.47
CA THR A 31 -5.99 1.53 11.17
C THR A 31 -6.94 2.18 10.17
N VAL A 32 -8.14 2.53 10.63
CA VAL A 32 -9.11 3.29 9.82
C VAL A 32 -8.53 4.66 9.44
N GLY A 33 -8.91 5.17 8.27
CA GLY A 33 -8.51 6.50 7.82
C GLY A 33 -8.69 6.64 6.31
N GLU A 34 -7.82 7.43 5.70
CA GLU A 34 -7.78 7.65 4.26
C GLU A 34 -6.40 7.37 3.70
N VAL A 35 -6.35 7.07 2.39
CA VAL A 35 -5.12 6.87 1.63
C VAL A 35 -5.21 7.55 0.27
N SER A 36 -4.10 8.13 -0.16
CA SER A 36 -3.86 8.64 -1.51
C SER A 36 -2.68 7.91 -2.12
N ILE A 37 -2.83 7.49 -3.37
CA ILE A 37 -1.91 6.58 -4.07
C ILE A 37 -1.85 6.95 -5.55
N LEU A 38 -0.66 6.79 -6.12
CA LEU A 38 -0.43 6.73 -7.55
C LEU A 38 -0.08 5.29 -7.92
N ASN A 39 -0.83 4.69 -8.82
CA ASN A 39 -0.59 3.35 -9.34
C ASN A 39 0.47 3.37 -10.44
N SER A 40 1.04 2.20 -10.72
CA SER A 40 2.08 2.03 -11.75
C SER A 40 1.59 2.24 -13.20
N ASP A 41 0.27 2.21 -13.42
CA ASP A 41 -0.35 2.52 -14.72
C ASP A 41 -0.62 4.02 -14.92
N GLY A 42 -0.24 4.86 -13.96
CA GLY A 42 -0.44 6.31 -13.98
C GLY A 42 -1.81 6.76 -13.46
N THR A 43 -2.71 5.85 -13.10
CA THR A 43 -3.95 6.18 -12.39
C THR A 43 -3.66 6.52 -10.94
N GLY A 44 -4.50 7.35 -10.33
CA GLY A 44 -4.36 7.71 -8.92
C GLY A 44 -5.70 7.73 -8.21
N VAL A 45 -5.67 7.47 -6.91
CA VAL A 45 -6.82 7.66 -6.02
C VAL A 45 -6.39 8.64 -4.94
N THR A 46 -7.24 9.62 -4.65
CA THR A 46 -6.97 10.65 -3.65
C THR A 46 -8.05 10.58 -2.57
N GLY A 47 -7.65 10.52 -1.30
CA GLY A 47 -8.57 10.53 -0.16
C GLY A 47 -9.51 9.32 -0.11
N MET A 48 -9.05 8.14 -0.52
CA MET A 48 -9.88 6.93 -0.46
C MET A 48 -10.09 6.52 1.00
N PRO A 49 -11.34 6.47 1.50
CA PRO A 49 -11.61 5.98 2.84
C PRO A 49 -11.33 4.47 2.92
N VAL A 50 -10.62 4.07 3.96
CA VAL A 50 -10.22 2.67 4.21
C VAL A 50 -10.48 2.27 5.65
N VAL A 51 -10.82 1.00 5.85
CA VAL A 51 -11.09 0.43 7.17
C VAL A 51 -10.02 -0.55 7.60
N ALA A 52 -9.75 -0.61 8.90
CA ALA A 52 -8.77 -1.51 9.48
C ALA A 52 -9.09 -2.97 9.14
N GLY A 53 -8.07 -3.77 8.86
CA GLY A 53 -8.21 -5.17 8.44
C GLY A 53 -8.49 -5.37 6.95
N THR A 54 -8.61 -4.31 6.16
CA THR A 54 -8.81 -4.40 4.71
C THR A 54 -7.50 -4.71 4.00
N GLN A 55 -7.57 -5.59 3.01
CA GLN A 55 -6.53 -5.77 2.00
C GLN A 55 -6.89 -4.96 0.75
N LEU A 56 -5.95 -4.13 0.28
CA LEU A 56 -6.08 -3.36 -0.95
C LEU A 56 -5.21 -4.00 -2.03
N ASP A 57 -5.86 -4.63 -3.01
CA ASP A 57 -5.21 -5.26 -4.17
C ASP A 57 -4.91 -4.22 -5.26
N LEU A 58 -4.07 -3.25 -4.91
CA LEU A 58 -3.70 -2.12 -5.76
C LEU A 58 -2.23 -2.20 -6.14
N LYS A 59 -1.92 -1.94 -7.41
CA LYS A 59 -0.54 -1.84 -7.91
C LYS A 59 0.03 -0.44 -7.64
N ALA A 60 0.06 -0.06 -6.36
CA ALA A 60 0.56 1.26 -5.97
C ALA A 60 2.05 1.38 -6.30
N PHE A 61 2.40 2.44 -7.02
CA PHE A 61 3.78 2.84 -7.28
C PHE A 61 4.31 3.75 -6.17
N LYS A 62 3.46 4.65 -5.66
CA LYS A 62 3.75 5.45 -4.46
C LYS A 62 2.49 5.75 -3.66
N VAL A 63 2.66 5.88 -2.34
CA VAL A 63 1.61 6.35 -1.42
C VAL A 63 1.91 7.79 -1.06
N THR A 64 1.13 8.73 -1.57
CA THR A 64 1.41 10.18 -1.47
C THR A 64 0.91 10.78 -0.17
N ALA A 65 -0.18 10.27 0.39
CA ALA A 65 -0.70 10.69 1.69
C ALA A 65 -1.47 9.55 2.35
N ALA A 66 -1.44 9.45 3.68
CA ALA A 66 -2.32 8.56 4.42
C ALA A 66 -2.53 9.07 5.84
N THR A 67 -3.76 8.95 6.34
CA THR A 67 -4.09 9.07 7.76
C THR A 67 -4.27 7.69 8.40
N ALA A 68 -4.54 6.66 7.58
CA ALA A 68 -4.48 5.26 7.97
C ALA A 68 -3.02 4.78 8.09
N SER A 69 -2.78 3.83 9.00
CA SER A 69 -1.53 3.06 9.02
C SER A 69 -1.58 1.97 7.96
N LEU A 70 -0.53 1.86 7.16
CA LEU A 70 -0.47 0.98 6.00
C LEU A 70 0.78 0.09 6.09
N PHE A 71 0.61 -1.18 5.77
CA PHE A 71 1.69 -2.15 5.69
C PHE A 71 1.71 -2.74 4.28
N GLY A 72 2.81 -2.52 3.57
CA GLY A 72 3.01 -3.09 2.24
C GLY A 72 3.58 -4.49 2.35
N VAL A 73 3.05 -5.40 1.54
CA VAL A 73 3.66 -6.71 1.29
C VAL A 73 4.43 -6.62 -0.01
N PHE A 74 5.74 -6.72 0.09
CA PHE A 74 6.67 -6.56 -1.01
C PHE A 74 7.26 -7.89 -1.41
N THR A 75 7.64 -8.02 -2.67
CA THR A 75 8.46 -9.11 -3.17
C THR A 75 9.69 -8.55 -3.87
N SER A 76 10.86 -9.09 -3.55
CA SER A 76 12.13 -8.81 -4.23
C SER A 76 12.13 -9.26 -5.68
#